data_AF-A0A5B7G0C0-F1
#
_entry.id   AF-A0A5B7G0C0-F1
#
_cell.length_a   1.000
_cell.length_b   1.000
_cell.length_c   1.000
_cell.angle_alpha   90.00
_cell.angle_beta   90.00
_cell.angle_gamma   90.00
#
_symmetry.space_group_name_H-M   'P 1'
#
loop_
_entity.id
_entity.type
_entity.pdbx_description
1 polymer ?
#
loop_
_entity_poly.entity_id
_entity_poly.type
_entity_poly.pdbx_seq_one_letter_code
_entity_poly.pdbx_strand_id
1 'polypeptide(L)'
;MPPKCPATSPAMSPSIAKKTRKSLTHEVKLDIIHRHERDKKTNNIARHHGLTPSTVSTIFKSVDSLKKAEYKERVEPDTSSAPVHILSSPTTTTLTTATPQPTTSHTEQRQGNEEEKASLFTI
;
A
#
# COMPACT_ATOMS: atom_id res chain seq x y z
N MET A 1 23.23 55.55 35.22
CA MET A 1 22.90 54.28 34.52
C MET A 1 21.79 54.55 33.51
N PRO A 2 21.87 54.09 32.25
CA PRO A 2 20.75 54.13 31.33
C PRO A 2 20.05 52.76 31.24
N PRO A 3 18.72 52.66 31.31
CA PRO A 3 18.04 51.44 30.91
C PRO A 3 17.99 51.41 29.38
N LYS A 4 18.63 50.42 28.76
CA LYS A 4 18.58 50.19 27.32
C LYS A 4 17.66 49.00 27.07
N CYS A 5 16.36 49.25 27.04
CA CYS A 5 15.38 48.24 26.64
C CYS A 5 15.40 48.12 25.11
N PRO A 6 15.71 46.96 24.52
CA PRO A 6 15.42 46.75 23.11
C PRO A 6 13.89 46.75 22.94
N ALA A 7 13.40 47.62 22.06
CA ALA A 7 12.03 47.55 21.58
C ALA A 7 11.91 46.32 20.68
N THR A 8 11.66 45.17 21.28
CA THR A 8 11.35 43.93 20.56
C THR A 8 9.94 44.07 19.99
N SER A 9 9.83 44.68 18.81
CA SER A 9 8.62 44.55 17.99
C SER A 9 8.37 43.06 17.74
N PRO A 10 7.14 42.54 17.90
CA PRO A 10 6.84 41.16 17.61
C PRO A 10 7.27 40.86 16.18
N ALA A 11 8.24 39.95 16.00
CA ALA A 11 8.58 39.44 14.70
C ALA A 11 7.32 38.75 14.16
N MET A 12 6.68 39.35 13.15
CA MET A 12 5.54 38.75 12.48
C MET A 12 5.95 37.39 11.96
N SER A 13 5.51 36.36 12.67
CA SER A 13 5.82 34.98 12.33
C SER A 13 5.07 34.65 11.04
N PRO A 14 5.72 34.18 9.97
CA PRO A 14 5.00 33.73 8.79
C PRO A 14 4.05 32.59 9.21
N SER A 15 2.76 32.74 8.91
CA SER A 15 1.78 31.66 9.05
C SER A 15 2.10 30.58 8.01
N ILE A 16 2.97 29.65 8.39
CA ILE A 16 3.30 28.49 7.56
C ILE A 16 2.18 27.47 7.69
N ALA A 17 1.25 27.50 6.74
CA ALA A 17 0.28 26.43 6.55
C ALA A 17 1.06 25.10 6.42
N LYS A 18 0.93 24.23 7.43
CA LYS A 18 1.67 22.96 7.49
C LYS A 18 1.16 22.04 6.39
N LYS A 19 2.03 21.57 5.49
CA LYS A 19 1.69 20.49 4.56
C LYS A 19 1.45 19.21 5.35
N THR A 20 0.26 18.64 5.26
CA THR A 20 -0.05 17.34 5.85
C THR A 20 0.75 16.25 5.17
N ARG A 21 1.40 15.38 5.95
CA ARG A 21 2.19 14.27 5.43
C ARG A 21 1.25 13.17 4.93
N LYS A 22 1.53 12.62 3.74
CA LYS A 22 0.83 11.42 3.25
C LYS A 22 1.33 10.20 4.01
N SER A 23 0.43 9.43 4.58
CA SER A 23 0.73 8.11 5.16
C SER A 23 0.80 7.06 4.06
N LEU A 24 1.61 6.03 4.29
CA LEU A 24 1.71 4.87 3.40
C LEU A 24 0.89 3.72 3.98
N THR A 25 0.18 2.99 3.13
CA THR A 25 -0.61 1.81 3.53
C THR A 25 0.30 0.69 4.02
N HIS A 26 -0.25 -0.21 4.84
CA HIS A 26 0.49 -1.33 5.42
C HIS A 26 1.02 -2.28 4.34
N GLU A 27 0.19 -2.63 3.37
CA GLU A 27 0.54 -3.51 2.24
C GLU A 27 1.75 -3.01 1.45
N VAL A 28 1.82 -1.71 1.16
CA VAL A 28 2.95 -1.16 0.39
C VAL A 28 4.24 -1.25 1.19
N LYS A 29 4.19 -1.06 2.50
CA LYS A 29 5.38 -1.24 3.36
C LYS A 29 5.85 -2.70 3.38
N LEU A 30 4.93 -3.67 3.39
CA LEU A 30 5.28 -5.10 3.31
C LEU A 30 5.87 -5.45 1.95
N ASP A 31 5.30 -4.99 0.83
CA ASP A 31 5.88 -5.21 -0.50
C ASP A 31 7.30 -4.63 -0.63
N ILE A 32 7.55 -3.47 -0.01
CA ILE A 32 8.90 -2.88 0.06
C ILE A 32 9.88 -3.80 0.80
N ILE A 33 9.47 -4.41 1.91
CA ILE A 33 10.28 -5.36 2.68
C ILE A 33 10.55 -6.63 1.86
N HIS A 34 9.50 -7.26 1.31
CA HIS A 34 9.62 -8.47 0.50
C HIS A 34 10.48 -8.26 -0.77
N ARG A 35 10.46 -7.06 -1.36
CA ARG A 35 11.34 -6.73 -2.50
C ARG A 35 12.78 -6.57 -2.07
N HIS A 36 13.03 -6.03 -0.89
CA HIS A 36 14.37 -5.86 -0.35
C HIS A 36 15.01 -7.18 0.03
N GLU A 37 14.25 -8.10 0.63
CA GLU A 37 14.68 -9.47 0.95
C GLU A 37 15.03 -10.28 -0.31
N ARG A 38 14.43 -9.95 -1.47
CA ARG A 38 14.81 -10.50 -2.78
C ARG A 38 16.02 -9.81 -3.43
N ASP A 39 16.88 -9.19 -2.62
CA ASP A 39 18.10 -8.48 -3.03
C ASP A 39 17.89 -7.38 -4.08
N LYS A 40 16.69 -6.79 -4.15
CA LYS A 40 16.49 -5.65 -5.04
C LYS A 40 17.17 -4.41 -4.44
N LYS A 41 17.95 -3.72 -5.28
CA LYS A 41 18.56 -2.43 -4.93
C LYS A 41 17.49 -1.43 -4.46
N THR A 42 17.76 -0.74 -3.36
CA THR A 42 16.85 0.25 -2.74
C THR A 42 16.36 1.32 -3.72
N ASN A 43 17.22 1.76 -4.66
CA ASN A 43 16.84 2.74 -5.67
C ASN A 43 15.76 2.21 -6.63
N ASN A 44 15.84 0.95 -7.04
CA ASN A 44 14.84 0.31 -7.91
C ASN A 44 13.49 0.17 -7.17
N ILE A 45 13.52 -0.16 -5.88
CA ILE A 45 12.31 -0.23 -5.04
C ILE A 45 11.67 1.17 -4.92
N ALA A 46 12.50 2.19 -4.65
CA ALA A 46 12.03 3.57 -4.54
C ALA A 46 11.34 4.03 -5.84
N ARG A 47 11.95 3.79 -7.00
CA ARG A 47 11.38 4.14 -8.32
C ARG A 47 10.06 3.41 -8.60
N HIS A 48 9.98 2.13 -8.26
CA HIS A 48 8.77 1.32 -8.46
C HIS A 48 7.54 1.88 -7.73
N HIS A 49 7.72 2.45 -6.54
CA HIS A 49 6.64 3.00 -5.72
C HIS A 49 6.52 4.54 -5.79
N GLY A 50 7.32 5.21 -6.63
CA GLY A 50 7.35 6.67 -6.68
C GLY A 50 7.83 7.32 -5.36
N LEU A 51 8.69 6.63 -4.63
CA LEU A 51 9.23 7.06 -3.33
C LEU A 51 10.68 7.54 -3.46
N THR A 52 11.17 8.18 -2.40
CA THR A 52 12.60 8.47 -2.24
C THR A 52 13.32 7.29 -1.55
N PRO A 53 14.61 7.05 -1.84
CA PRO A 53 15.40 6.03 -1.13
C PRO A 53 15.40 6.22 0.40
N SER A 54 15.34 7.47 0.88
CA SER A 54 15.25 7.79 2.31
C SER A 54 13.95 7.29 2.96
N THR A 55 12.83 7.34 2.23
CA THR A 55 11.56 6.80 2.70
C THR A 55 11.65 5.28 2.85
N VAL A 56 12.25 4.61 1.85
CA VAL A 56 12.48 3.17 1.87
C VAL A 56 13.37 2.76 3.06
N SER A 57 14.47 3.47 3.29
CA SER A 57 15.34 3.24 4.45
C SER A 57 14.61 3.43 5.79
N THR A 58 13.73 4.43 5.89
CA THR A 58 12.91 4.66 7.09
C THR A 58 11.96 3.49 7.36
N ILE A 59 11.38 2.91 6.31
CA ILE A 59 10.54 1.72 6.42
C ILE A 59 11.36 0.54 6.94
N PHE A 60 12.57 0.32 6.41
CA PHE A 60 13.46 -0.74 6.91
C PHE A 60 13.84 -0.58 8.38
N LYS A 61 14.10 0.66 8.82
CA LYS A 61 14.36 0.95 10.24
C LYS A 61 13.17 0.67 11.16
N SER A 62 11.96 0.51 10.63
CA SER A 62 10.73 0.30 11.40
C SER A 62 10.06 -1.05 11.11
N VAL A 63 10.78 -2.00 10.51
CA VAL A 63 10.27 -3.36 10.17
C VAL A 63 9.75 -4.09 11.39
N ASP A 64 10.44 -4.00 12.53
CA ASP A 64 10.02 -4.70 13.75
C ASP A 64 8.69 -4.19 14.29
N SER A 65 8.39 -2.90 14.07
CA SER A 65 7.10 -2.31 14.44
C SER A 65 5.97 -2.74 13.50
N LEU A 66 6.29 -3.13 12.26
CA LEU A 66 5.32 -3.69 11.32
C LEU A 66 4.97 -5.14 11.67
N LYS A 67 5.97 -5.98 11.95
CA LYS A 67 5.75 -7.39 12.34
C LYS A 67 4.89 -7.51 13.59
N LYS A 68 5.01 -6.58 14.54
CA LYS A 68 4.14 -6.55 15.73
C LYS A 68 2.70 -6.15 15.47
N ALA A 69 2.41 -5.43 14.38
CA ALA A 69 1.06 -5.05 14.01
C ALA A 69 0.30 -6.20 13.33
N GLU A 70 1.00 -7.09 12.64
CA GLU A 70 0.43 -8.25 11.95
C GLU A 70 -0.29 -9.23 12.90
N TYR A 71 0.23 -9.42 14.11
CA TYR A 71 -0.40 -10.25 15.14
C TYR A 71 -1.72 -9.71 15.70
N LYS A 72 -2.08 -8.44 15.41
CA LYS A 72 -3.35 -7.85 15.86
C LYS A 72 -4.45 -7.88 14.81
N GLU A 73 -4.12 -8.05 13.54
CA GLU A 73 -5.10 -8.05 12.43
C GLU A 73 -5.72 -9.44 12.21
N ARG A 74 -5.05 -10.52 12.66
CA ARG A 74 -5.55 -11.91 12.56
C ARG A 74 -6.27 -12.43 13.81
N VAL A 75 -6.84 -11.56 14.63
CA VAL A 75 -7.83 -12.01 15.63
C VAL A 75 -9.10 -12.41 14.86
N GLU A 76 -9.14 -13.69 14.50
CA GLU A 76 -10.31 -14.49 14.12
C GLU A 76 -11.61 -13.92 14.70
N PRO A 77 -12.58 -13.50 13.86
CA PRO A 77 -13.96 -13.58 14.30
C PRO A 77 -14.35 -15.06 14.29
N ASP A 78 -14.18 -15.71 15.45
CA ASP A 78 -14.81 -16.98 15.80
C ASP A 78 -16.29 -16.93 15.38
N THR A 79 -16.60 -17.49 14.21
CA THR A 79 -17.96 -17.76 13.77
C THR A 79 -18.28 -19.23 14.02
N SER A 80 -17.88 -19.73 15.20
CA SER A 80 -18.50 -20.91 15.81
C SER A 80 -19.82 -20.51 16.47
N SER A 81 -20.79 -20.09 15.66
CA SER A 81 -22.21 -20.07 16.04
C SER A 81 -23.00 -20.54 14.83
N ALA A 82 -23.05 -21.86 14.68
CA ALA A 82 -23.93 -22.52 13.73
C ALA A 82 -25.39 -22.22 14.12
N PRO A 83 -26.22 -21.64 13.24
CA PRO A 83 -27.65 -21.58 13.48
C PRO A 83 -28.20 -22.98 13.22
N VAL A 84 -28.44 -23.70 14.31
CA VAL A 84 -29.26 -24.91 14.35
C VAL A 84 -30.58 -24.64 13.62
N HIS A 85 -30.88 -25.48 12.63
CA HIS A 85 -32.11 -25.45 11.83
C HIS A 85 -33.36 -25.46 12.72
N ILE A 86 -34.25 -24.48 12.56
CA ILE A 86 -35.67 -24.69 12.85
C ILE A 86 -36.43 -24.51 11.55
N LEU A 87 -36.95 -25.65 11.10
CA LEU A 87 -37.88 -25.81 10.01
C LEU A 87 -39.19 -25.07 10.36
N SER A 88 -39.39 -23.89 9.79
CA SER A 88 -40.72 -23.28 9.68
C SER A 88 -40.73 -22.34 8.48
N SER A 89 -41.20 -22.86 7.34
CA SER A 89 -41.65 -22.02 6.23
C SER A 89 -43.04 -21.43 6.57
N PRO A 90 -43.57 -20.40 5.86
CA PRO A 90 -43.05 -19.64 4.71
C PRO A 90 -43.08 -18.10 4.98
N THR A 91 -42.49 -17.23 4.14
CA THR A 91 -43.30 -16.44 3.18
C THR A 91 -42.39 -15.57 2.31
N THR A 92 -42.68 -15.66 1.02
CA THR A 92 -42.28 -14.86 -0.14
C THR A 92 -42.34 -13.35 0.08
N THR A 93 -41.31 -12.60 -0.33
CA THR A 93 -41.50 -11.28 -0.95
C THR A 93 -40.38 -10.99 -1.94
N THR A 94 -40.79 -10.85 -3.19
CA THR A 94 -40.02 -10.50 -4.39
C THR A 94 -39.86 -8.99 -4.49
N LEU A 95 -38.64 -8.46 -4.66
CA LEU A 95 -38.40 -7.21 -5.39
C LEU A 95 -37.09 -7.29 -6.20
N THR A 96 -37.29 -7.47 -7.50
CA THR A 96 -36.37 -7.35 -8.65
C THR A 96 -35.71 -5.97 -8.71
N THR A 97 -34.45 -5.85 -9.19
CA THR A 97 -34.04 -4.89 -10.25
C THR A 97 -32.55 -5.01 -10.64
N ALA A 98 -32.36 -5.47 -11.89
CA ALA A 98 -31.33 -5.18 -12.91
C ALA A 98 -29.81 -5.38 -12.64
N THR A 99 -29.32 -6.45 -13.26
CA THR A 99 -27.93 -6.77 -13.64
C THR A 99 -27.48 -6.00 -14.89
N PRO A 100 -26.19 -5.64 -15.00
CA PRO A 100 -25.47 -6.01 -16.22
C PRO A 100 -24.22 -6.86 -15.91
N GLN A 101 -24.10 -7.99 -16.61
CA GLN A 101 -22.98 -8.93 -16.55
C GLN A 101 -21.69 -8.34 -17.13
N PRO A 102 -20.51 -8.74 -16.65
CA PRO A 102 -19.32 -8.76 -17.47
C PRO A 102 -19.37 -9.98 -18.41
N THR A 103 -19.48 -9.72 -19.71
CA THR A 103 -19.31 -10.73 -20.77
C THR A 103 -17.85 -11.21 -20.77
N THR A 104 -17.62 -12.46 -20.39
CA THR A 104 -16.35 -13.15 -20.61
C THR A 104 -16.28 -13.61 -22.06
N SER A 105 -15.49 -12.92 -22.88
CA SER A 105 -15.05 -13.43 -24.17
C SER A 105 -13.62 -13.95 -24.05
N HIS A 106 -13.48 -15.27 -24.11
CA HIS A 106 -12.23 -15.96 -24.41
C HIS A 106 -11.85 -15.72 -25.88
N THR A 107 -10.56 -15.48 -26.15
CA THR A 107 -10.00 -15.82 -27.46
C THR A 107 -8.61 -16.42 -27.28
N GLU A 108 -8.47 -17.54 -27.97
CA GLU A 108 -7.37 -18.49 -28.05
C GLU A 108 -6.37 -18.03 -29.14
N GLN A 109 -5.10 -18.39 -28.96
CA GLN A 109 -4.03 -18.57 -29.96
C GLN A 109 -3.55 -17.36 -30.81
N ARG A 110 -2.23 -17.15 -30.87
CA ARG A 110 -1.37 -17.86 -31.83
C ARG A 110 0.12 -17.56 -31.62
N GLN A 111 0.88 -18.62 -31.85
CA GLN A 111 2.32 -18.84 -31.84
C GLN A 111 3.11 -17.90 -32.76
N GLY A 112 4.27 -17.42 -32.28
CA GLY A 112 5.29 -16.70 -33.02
C GLY A 112 6.68 -17.13 -32.54
N ASN A 113 7.45 -17.64 -33.47
CA ASN A 113 8.62 -18.50 -33.40
C ASN A 113 9.93 -17.70 -33.40
N GLU A 114 10.90 -18.16 -32.60
CA GLU A 114 12.36 -18.28 -32.84
C GLU A 114 13.01 -17.54 -34.03
N GLU A 115 14.09 -16.78 -33.78
CA GLU A 115 15.50 -17.13 -34.12
C GLU A 115 16.46 -15.90 -34.26
N GLU A 116 17.67 -16.01 -33.66
CA GLU A 116 19.01 -15.44 -34.05
C GLU A 116 19.21 -13.92 -34.31
N LYS A 117 20.34 -13.22 -34.07
CA LYS A 117 21.76 -13.49 -33.71
C LYS A 117 22.41 -12.20 -33.18
N ALA A 118 23.41 -12.39 -32.32
CA ALA A 118 24.68 -11.66 -32.23
C ALA A 118 24.71 -10.12 -32.11
N SER A 119 25.34 -9.63 -31.04
CA SER A 119 26.63 -8.95 -31.22
C SER A 119 27.50 -9.10 -29.98
N LEU A 120 28.74 -9.46 -30.29
CA LEU A 120 29.84 -9.88 -29.42
C LEU A 120 30.40 -8.71 -28.59
N PHE A 121 31.06 -9.10 -27.50
CA PHE A 121 32.09 -8.38 -26.75
C PHE A 121 32.83 -7.26 -27.50
N THR A 122 33.04 -6.13 -26.83
CA THR A 122 34.18 -5.24 -27.09
C THR A 122 34.85 -4.90 -25.76
N ILE A 123 36.18 -4.90 -25.84
CA ILE A 123 37.22 -5.02 -24.80
C ILE A 123 37.16 -3.91 -23.76
#